data_AF-A0A3C0SU08-F1
#
_entry.id   AF-A0A3C0SU08-F1
#
_cell.length_a   1.000
_cell.length_b   1.000
_cell.length_c   1.000
_cell.angle_alpha   90.00
_cell.angle_beta   90.00
_cell.angle_gamma   90.00
#
_symmetry.space_group_name_H-M   'P 1'
#
loop_
_entity.id
_entity.type
_entity.pdbx_description
1 polymer ?
#
loop_
_entity_poly.entity_id
_entity_poly.type
_entity_poly.pdbx_seq_one_letter_code
_entity_poly.pdbx_strand_id
1 'polypeptide(L)'
;TVYGINPKYNSIDGIKLYKSIEELPEVIDGINIIVNPKIALESLPKIKAKGIKNVWFQPGSFNEEVIEEAKKLGFNIEVEDCMHVELSKLI
;
A
#
# COMPACT_ATOMS: atom_id res chain seq x y z
N THR A 1 9.03 5.11 -10.19
CA THR A 1 9.87 5.10 -8.97
C THR A 1 9.19 4.24 -7.92
N VAL A 2 9.95 3.62 -7.01
CA VAL A 2 9.39 2.82 -5.90
C VAL A 2 9.92 3.35 -4.58
N TYR A 3 9.03 3.49 -3.60
CA TYR A 3 9.35 3.90 -2.24
C TYR A 3 8.92 2.81 -1.27
N GLY A 4 9.82 2.38 -0.38
CA GLY A 4 9.46 1.46 0.69
C GLY A 4 9.05 2.22 1.95
N ILE A 5 8.06 1.69 2.68
CA ILE A 5 7.62 2.24 3.96
C ILE A 5 7.77 1.16 5.02
N ASN A 6 8.54 1.45 6.06
CA ASN A 6 8.65 0.58 7.23
C ASN A 6 9.06 1.40 8.47
N PRO A 7 8.23 1.44 9.53
CA PRO A 7 8.56 2.22 10.72
C PRO A 7 9.80 1.69 11.47
N LYS A 8 10.14 0.40 11.32
CA LYS A 8 11.22 -0.24 12.08
C LYS A 8 12.60 -0.06 11.44
N TYR A 9 12.70 -0.15 10.12
CA TYR A 9 13.97 -0.14 9.39
C TYR A 9 14.20 1.18 8.66
N ASN A 10 15.46 1.57 8.47
CA ASN A 10 15.82 2.79 7.72
C ASN A 10 16.12 2.49 6.25
N SER A 11 16.52 1.25 5.94
CA SER A 11 16.83 0.80 4.60
C SER A 11 16.73 -0.72 4.46
N ILE A 12 16.55 -1.21 3.24
CA ILE A 12 16.71 -2.61 2.84
C ILE A 12 17.48 -2.63 1.53
N ASP A 13 18.52 -3.48 1.41
CA ASP A 13 19.36 -3.59 0.21
C ASP A 13 19.87 -2.24 -0.35
N GLY A 14 20.23 -1.31 0.54
CA GLY A 14 20.68 0.04 0.17
C GLY A 14 19.57 1.01 -0.25
N ILE A 15 18.31 0.56 -0.33
CA ILE A 15 17.14 1.37 -0.63
C ILE A 15 16.60 2.00 0.65
N LYS A 16 16.44 3.32 0.67
CA LYS A 16 15.85 4.06 1.79
C LYS A 16 14.40 3.64 2.02
N LEU A 17 14.03 3.47 3.29
CA LEU A 17 12.65 3.27 3.75
C LEU A 17 12.16 4.52 4.49
N TYR A 18 10.92 4.90 4.22
CA TYR A 18 10.21 5.97 4.92
C TYR A 18 9.48 5.39 6.14
N LYS A 19 9.30 6.18 7.20
CA LYS A 19 8.65 5.68 8.43
C LYS A 19 7.13 5.69 8.34
N SER A 20 6.59 6.50 7.44
CA SER A 20 5.15 6.64 7.26
C SER A 20 4.80 7.09 5.84
N ILE A 21 3.51 7.05 5.50
CA ILE A 21 2.97 7.49 4.21
C ILE A 21 3.13 9.00 4.06
N GLU A 22 3.03 9.72 5.17
CA GLU A 22 3.12 11.17 5.27
C GLU A 22 4.53 11.66 4.86
N GLU A 23 5.58 10.90 5.20
CA GLU A 23 6.97 11.22 4.88
C GLU A 23 7.36 11.02 3.41
N LEU A 24 6.51 10.38 2.60
CA LEU A 24 6.80 10.20 1.16
C LEU A 24 7.04 11.56 0.48
N PRO A 25 8.01 11.67 -0.43
CA PRO A 25 8.41 12.96 -1.01
C PRO A 25 7.39 13.50 -2.03
N GLU A 26 6.52 12.64 -2.54
CA GLU A 26 5.54 12.97 -3.57
C GLU A 26 4.26 12.16 -3.40
N VAL A 27 3.23 12.52 -4.17
CA VAL A 27 2.03 11.70 -4.33
C VAL A 27 2.35 10.62 -5.36
N ILE A 28 2.09 9.37 -5.02
CA ILE A 28 2.38 8.21 -5.88
C ILE A 28 1.10 7.68 -6.53
N ASP A 29 1.26 6.95 -7.63
CA ASP A 29 0.15 6.43 -8.42
C ASP A 29 -0.65 5.35 -7.68
N GLY A 30 0.02 4.52 -6.88
CA GLY A 30 -0.62 3.45 -6.12
C GLY A 30 0.26 2.91 -5.00
N ILE A 31 -0.36 2.16 -4.09
CA ILE A 31 0.31 1.58 -2.93
C ILE A 31 0.04 0.07 -2.84
N ASN A 32 1.09 -0.71 -2.61
CA ASN A 32 1.02 -2.15 -2.37
C ASN A 32 1.09 -2.42 -0.86
N ILE A 33 0.03 -3.01 -0.29
CA ILE A 33 -0.12 -3.23 1.15
C ILE A 33 0.24 -4.68 1.46
N ILE A 34 1.27 -4.86 2.29
CA ILE A 34 1.82 -6.18 2.70
C ILE A 34 1.99 -6.23 4.23
N VAL A 35 0.99 -5.69 4.94
CA VAL A 35 0.91 -5.68 6.41
C VAL A 35 -0.40 -6.31 6.84
N ASN A 36 -0.53 -6.74 8.09
CA ASN A 36 -1.77 -7.36 8.56
C ASN A 36 -3.01 -6.43 8.43
N PRO A 37 -4.24 -6.98 8.44
CA PRO A 37 -5.45 -6.21 8.19
C PRO A 37 -5.66 -5.04 9.15
N LYS A 38 -5.25 -5.17 10.42
CA LYS A 38 -5.34 -4.09 11.40
C LYS A 38 -4.52 -2.87 10.96
N ILE A 39 -3.26 -3.09 10.56
CA ILE A 39 -2.39 -2.00 10.10
C ILE A 39 -2.90 -1.46 8.76
N ALA A 40 -3.38 -2.33 7.86
CA ALA A 40 -3.95 -1.91 6.60
C ALA A 40 -5.13 -0.94 6.81
N LEU A 41 -6.08 -1.29 7.68
CA LEU A 41 -7.23 -0.47 8.04
C LEU A 41 -6.80 0.89 8.61
N GLU A 42 -5.89 0.89 9.58
CA GLU A 42 -5.34 2.11 10.20
C GLU A 42 -4.61 3.02 9.18
N SER A 43 -4.12 2.45 8.07
CA SER A 43 -3.39 3.17 7.04
C SER A 43 -4.30 3.87 6.03
N LEU A 44 -5.52 3.38 5.80
CA LEU A 44 -6.41 3.90 4.74
C LEU A 44 -6.67 5.41 4.82
N PRO A 45 -6.95 6.03 5.99
CA PRO A 45 -7.14 7.47 6.06
C PRO A 45 -5.89 8.26 5.69
N LYS A 46 -4.69 7.74 6.02
CA LYS A 46 -3.40 8.37 5.69
C LYS A 46 -3.10 8.29 4.21
N ILE A 47 -3.38 7.14 3.59
CA ILE A 47 -3.28 6.92 2.14
C ILE A 47 -4.20 7.92 1.41
N LYS A 48 -5.44 8.06 1.89
CA LYS A 48 -6.41 9.01 1.32
C LYS A 48 -5.94 10.45 1.45
N ALA A 49 -5.47 10.84 2.64
CA ALA A 49 -4.98 12.20 2.90
C ALA A 49 -3.75 12.56 2.05
N LYS A 50 -2.91 11.58 1.71
CA LYS A 50 -1.76 11.77 0.80
C LYS A 50 -2.19 11.94 -0.67
N GLY A 51 -3.44 11.65 -1.01
CA GLY A 51 -3.97 11.79 -2.38
C GLY A 51 -3.77 10.55 -3.26
N ILE A 52 -3.33 9.42 -2.68
CA ILE A 52 -3.17 8.15 -3.39
C ILE A 52 -4.56 7.57 -3.66
N LYS A 53 -4.79 7.05 -4.88
CA LYS A 53 -6.11 6.55 -5.30
C LYS A 53 -6.17 5.05 -5.50
N ASN A 54 -5.06 4.42 -5.86
CA ASN A 54 -4.98 3.00 -6.17
C ASN A 54 -4.35 2.25 -5.00
N VAL A 55 -5.02 1.21 -4.51
CA VAL A 55 -4.57 0.39 -3.38
C VAL A 55 -4.62 -1.07 -3.79
N TRP A 56 -3.48 -1.74 -3.72
CA TRP A 56 -3.34 -3.17 -3.99
C TRP A 56 -3.06 -3.89 -2.68
N PHE A 57 -3.93 -4.79 -2.28
CA PHE A 57 -3.77 -5.61 -1.08
C PHE A 57 -3.20 -6.98 -1.47
N GLN A 58 -2.07 -7.38 -0.89
CA GLN A 58 -1.56 -8.73 -1.07
C GLN A 58 -2.32 -9.74 -0.20
N PRO A 59 -2.30 -11.04 -0.55
CA PRO A 59 -2.90 -12.08 0.27
C PRO A 59 -2.50 -11.98 1.75
N GLY A 60 -3.50 -11.96 2.63
CA GLY A 60 -3.31 -11.81 4.08
C GLY A 60 -3.24 -10.37 4.60
N SER A 61 -3.28 -9.35 3.73
CA SER A 61 -3.25 -7.94 4.15
C SER A 61 -4.62 -7.30 4.33
N PHE A 62 -5.71 -8.04 4.07
CA PHE A 62 -7.07 -7.52 4.10
C PHE A 62 -8.04 -8.54 4.71
N ASN A 63 -9.17 -8.02 5.17
CA ASN A 63 -10.37 -8.74 5.59
C ASN A 63 -11.59 -7.93 5.10
N GLU A 64 -12.80 -8.37 5.41
CA GLU A 64 -14.04 -7.67 5.01
C GLU A 64 -14.05 -6.19 5.43
N GLU A 65 -13.68 -5.90 6.67
CA GLU A 65 -13.63 -4.54 7.22
C GLU A 65 -12.68 -3.61 6.44
N VAL A 66 -11.47 -4.10 6.09
CA VAL A 66 -10.50 -3.35 5.28
C VAL A 66 -11.08 -3.00 3.91
N ILE A 67 -11.75 -3.96 3.25
CA ILE A 67 -12.31 -3.76 1.92
C ILE A 67 -13.50 -2.81 1.95
N GLU A 68 -14.37 -2.92 2.96
CA GLU A 68 -15.50 -2.01 3.14
C GLU A 68 -15.06 -0.57 3.37
N GLU A 69 -14.10 -0.34 4.28
CA GLU A 69 -13.60 1.00 4.55
C GLU A 69 -12.85 1.57 3.33
N ALA A 70 -12.08 0.73 2.62
CA ALA A 70 -11.40 1.18 1.41
C ALA A 70 -12.39 1.61 0.31
N LYS A 71 -13.50 0.87 0.13
CA LYS A 71 -14.57 1.23 -0.81
C LYS A 71 -15.26 2.52 -0.39
N LYS A 72 -15.59 2.67 0.89
CA LYS A 72 -16.21 3.87 1.46
C LYS A 72 -15.33 5.12 1.29
N LEU A 73 -14.00 4.96 1.39
CA LEU A 73 -13.03 6.03 1.12
C LEU A 73 -12.82 6.29 -0.39
N GLY A 74 -13.43 5.49 -1.26
CA GLY A 74 -13.40 5.67 -2.71
C GLY A 74 -12.04 5.37 -3.33
N PHE A 75 -11.35 4.33 -2.86
CA PHE A 75 -10.16 3.81 -3.52
C PHE A 75 -10.50 2.90 -4.70
N ASN A 76 -9.62 2.87 -5.69
CA ASN A 76 -9.54 1.76 -6.64
C ASN A 76 -8.77 0.63 -5.95
N ILE A 77 -9.37 -0.55 -5.88
CA ILE A 77 -8.88 -1.66 -5.04
C ILE A 77 -8.57 -2.87 -5.92
N GLU A 78 -7.40 -3.47 -5.70
CA GLU A 78 -7.00 -4.78 -6.25
C GLU A 78 -6.70 -5.75 -5.10
N VAL A 79 -7.24 -6.97 -5.18
CA VAL A 79 -7.15 -8.01 -4.13
C VAL A 79 -6.98 -9.43 -4.68
N GLU A 80 -7.21 -9.63 -5.98
CA GLU A 80 -7.24 -10.94 -6.64
C GLU A 80 -5.85 -11.28 -7.18
N ASP A 81 -5.19 -10.31 -7.78
CA ASP A 81 -3.93 -10.51 -8.46
C ASP A 81 -2.71 -10.32 -7.54
N CYS A 82 -1.62 -11.01 -7.84
CA CYS A 82 -0.33 -10.79 -7.17
C CYS A 82 0.56 -9.88 -8.02
N MET A 83 1.04 -8.79 -7.42
CA MET A 83 1.88 -7.81 -8.12
C MET A 83 3.14 -8.44 -8.74
N HIS A 84 3.74 -9.44 -8.09
CA HIS A 84 4.92 -10.14 -8.62
C HIS A 84 4.59 -10.96 -9.88
N VAL A 85 3.45 -11.64 -9.88
CA VAL A 85 2.99 -12.47 -11.01
C VAL A 85 2.61 -11.57 -12.18
N GLU A 86 1.84 -10.51 -11.94
CA GLU A 86 1.43 -9.57 -12.99
C GLU A 86 2.61 -8.85 -13.61
N LEU A 87 3.58 -8.42 -12.79
CA LEU A 87 4.80 -7.80 -13.30
C LEU A 87 5.59 -8.75 -14.20
N SER A 88 5.64 -10.04 -13.86
CA SER A 88 6.35 -11.06 -14.63
C SER A 88 5.73 -11.33 -16.01
N LYS A 89 4.47 -10.93 -16.26
CA LYS A 89 3.82 -11.04 -17.58
C LYS A 89 4.21 -9.91 -18.54
N LEU A 90 4.82 -8.84 -18.01
CA LEU A 90 5.16 -7.62 -18.77
C LEU A 90 6.63 -7.56 -19.20
N ILE A 91 7.43 -8.53 -18.77
CA ILE A 91 8.87 -8.67 -19.07
C ILE A 91 9.14 -9.99 -19.79
#